data_AF-A0A7C7JF04-F1
#
_entry.id   AF-A0A7C7JF04-F1
#
_cell.length_a   1.000
_cell.length_b   1.000
_cell.length_c   1.000
_cell.angle_alpha   90.00
_cell.angle_beta   90.00
_cell.angle_gamma   90.00
#
_symmetry.space_group_name_H-M   'P 1'
#
loop_
_entity.id
_entity.type
_entity.pdbx_description
1 polymer ?
#
loop_
_entity_poly.entity_id
_entity_poly.type
_entity_poly.pdbx_seq_one_letter_code
_entity_poly.pdbx_strand_id
1 'polypeptide(L)'
;MKFQRENLPEGIDKIEFERAVKAQITKDFQLDDSEQKQSIEVWINMMLINNPDRLRAAFYRLDLGEVRVVEALGLDNIEDSTVKLAELSIQRAEMKVITRLTFSSGNTPNRKKI
;
A
#
# COMPACT_ATOMS: atom_id res chain seq x y z
N MET A 1 -2.70 8.94 8.05
CA MET A 1 -2.30 8.69 6.65
C MET A 1 -2.61 9.93 5.84
N LYS A 2 -1.63 10.47 5.11
CA LYS A 2 -1.88 11.50 4.09
C LYS A 2 -1.83 10.79 2.74
N PHE A 3 -2.96 10.70 2.05
CA PHE A 3 -3.05 10.15 0.70
C PHE A 3 -2.60 11.19 -0.33
N GLN A 4 -1.90 10.78 -1.38
CA GLN A 4 -1.47 11.72 -2.43
C GLN A 4 -2.67 12.10 -3.29
N ARG A 5 -3.08 13.37 -3.19
CA ARG A 5 -4.40 13.87 -3.63
C ARG A 5 -4.54 14.07 -5.14
N GLU A 6 -3.43 14.08 -5.88
CA GLU A 6 -3.39 14.69 -7.23
C GLU A 6 -3.68 13.72 -8.38
N ASN A 7 -3.89 12.42 -8.12
CA ASN A 7 -4.02 11.40 -9.18
C ASN A 7 -5.26 10.52 -9.07
N LEU A 8 -6.33 10.97 -8.41
CA LEU A 8 -7.59 10.23 -8.43
C LEU A 8 -8.24 10.32 -9.82
N PRO A 9 -8.54 9.19 -10.48
CA PRO A 9 -9.31 9.20 -11.73
C PRO A 9 -10.64 9.94 -11.56
N GLU A 10 -11.08 10.62 -12.63
CA GLU A 10 -12.38 11.31 -12.66
C GLU A 10 -13.53 10.36 -12.26
N GLY A 11 -14.41 10.83 -11.39
CA GLY A 11 -15.60 10.10 -10.94
C GLY A 11 -15.40 9.15 -9.76
N ILE A 12 -14.19 9.05 -9.18
CA ILE A 12 -13.97 8.24 -7.97
C ILE A 12 -14.24 9.07 -6.71
N ASP A 13 -15.18 8.59 -5.88
CA ASP A 13 -15.43 9.19 -4.57
C ASP A 13 -14.20 9.03 -3.65
N LYS A 14 -13.81 10.12 -3.01
CA LYS A 14 -12.61 10.16 -2.18
C LYS A 14 -12.73 9.27 -0.94
N ILE A 15 -13.88 9.27 -0.28
CA ILE A 15 -14.07 8.49 0.95
C ILE A 15 -14.07 7.00 0.61
N GLU A 16 -14.71 6.62 -0.49
CA GLU A 16 -14.67 5.26 -1.02
C GLU A 16 -13.24 4.84 -1.38
N PHE A 17 -12.46 5.71 -2.03
CA PHE A 17 -11.07 5.43 -2.35
C PHE A 17 -10.23 5.21 -1.09
N GLU A 18 -10.30 6.10 -0.10
CA GLU A 18 -9.56 5.96 1.15
C GLU A 18 -9.93 4.67 1.89
N ARG A 19 -11.22 4.29 1.89
CA ARG A 19 -11.69 3.01 2.43
C ARG A 19 -11.13 1.82 1.65
N ALA A 20 -11.12 1.88 0.32
CA ALA A 20 -10.58 0.83 -0.52
C ALA A 20 -9.06 0.66 -0.34
N VAL A 21 -8.31 1.76 -0.20
CA VAL A 21 -6.87 1.72 0.10
C VAL A 21 -6.62 1.13 1.47
N LYS A 22 -7.39 1.53 2.50
CA LYS A 22 -7.31 0.92 3.83
C LYS A 22 -7.59 -0.59 3.76
N ALA A 23 -8.65 -1.00 3.05
CA ALA A 23 -8.99 -2.41 2.88
C ALA A 23 -7.89 -3.19 2.13
N GLN A 24 -7.25 -2.57 1.12
CA GLN A 24 -6.14 -3.16 0.40
C GLN A 24 -4.93 -3.39 1.32
N ILE A 25 -4.58 -2.40 2.15
CA ILE A 25 -3.51 -2.53 3.15
C ILE A 25 -3.85 -3.60 4.17
N THR A 26 -5.05 -3.56 4.78
CA THR A 26 -5.49 -4.58 5.74
C THR A 26 -5.35 -5.98 5.16
N LYS A 27 -5.76 -6.17 3.90
CA LYS A 27 -5.66 -7.45 3.20
C LYS A 27 -4.21 -7.87 2.98
N ASP A 28 -3.37 -7.02 2.39
CA ASP A 28 -2.00 -7.39 2.01
C ASP A 28 -1.09 -7.52 3.24
N PHE A 29 -1.34 -6.75 4.29
CA PHE A 29 -0.58 -6.79 5.55
C PHE A 29 -1.13 -7.84 6.52
N GLN A 30 -2.32 -8.39 6.23
CA GLN A 30 -3.05 -9.33 7.10
C GLN A 30 -3.19 -8.75 8.51
N LEU A 31 -3.72 -7.52 8.59
CA LEU A 31 -3.89 -6.82 9.86
C LEU A 31 -5.10 -7.37 10.62
N ASP A 32 -4.93 -7.65 11.90
CA ASP A 32 -6.04 -7.95 12.80
C ASP A 32 -6.82 -6.69 13.20
N ASP A 33 -7.94 -6.85 13.90
CA ASP A 33 -8.83 -5.75 14.29
C ASP A 33 -8.15 -4.70 15.18
N SER A 34 -7.13 -5.09 15.95
CA SER A 34 -6.36 -4.18 16.79
C SER A 34 -5.34 -3.40 15.98
N GLU A 35 -4.69 -4.05 15.02
CA GLU A 35 -3.68 -3.47 14.13
C GLU A 35 -4.31 -2.49 13.13
N GLN A 36 -5.52 -2.75 12.66
CA GLN A 36 -6.28 -1.85 11.78
C GLN A 36 -6.60 -0.48 12.38
N LYS A 37 -6.49 -0.33 13.71
CA LYS A 37 -6.67 0.94 14.43
C LYS A 37 -5.39 1.78 14.48
N GLN A 38 -4.25 1.17 14.18
CA GLN A 38 -2.94 1.82 14.23
C GLN A 38 -2.59 2.47 12.89
N SER A 39 -1.64 3.40 12.89
CA SER A 39 -1.06 3.87 11.64
C SER A 39 -0.17 2.78 11.04
N ILE A 40 -0.10 2.75 9.71
CA ILE A 40 0.78 1.79 9.02
C ILE A 40 2.26 1.99 9.40
N GLU A 41 2.67 3.23 9.68
CA GLU A 41 4.02 3.57 10.14
C GLU A 41 4.33 2.90 11.49
N VAL A 42 3.42 3.02 12.47
CA VAL A 42 3.58 2.36 13.77
C VAL A 42 3.64 0.85 13.61
N TRP A 43 2.78 0.27 12.75
CA TRP A 43 2.80 -1.16 12.48
C TRP A 43 4.12 -1.61 11.86
N ILE A 44 4.63 -0.89 10.86
CA ILE A 44 5.90 -1.20 10.20
C ILE A 44 7.05 -1.12 11.20
N ASN A 45 7.12 -0.07 12.03
CA ASN A 45 8.16 0.05 13.05
C ASN A 45 8.18 -1.18 13.99
N MET A 46 7.01 -1.57 14.48
CA MET A 46 6.88 -2.74 15.36
C MET A 46 7.31 -4.02 14.65
N MET A 47 6.94 -4.22 13.38
CA MET A 47 7.29 -5.44 12.66
C MET A 47 8.76 -5.47 12.22
N LEU A 48 9.38 -4.33 11.92
CA LEU A 48 10.82 -4.25 11.66
C LEU A 48 11.63 -4.82 12.82
N ILE A 49 11.22 -4.52 14.05
CA ILE A 49 11.90 -4.92 15.28
C ILE A 49 11.50 -6.34 15.69
N ASN A 50 10.20 -6.65 15.69
CA ASN A 50 9.68 -7.85 16.35
C ASN A 50 9.39 -9.01 15.39
N ASN A 51 9.13 -8.73 14.10
CA ASN A 51 8.75 -9.77 13.13
C ASN A 51 9.02 -9.34 11.67
N PRO A 52 10.30 -9.25 11.27
CA PRO A 52 10.68 -8.78 9.93
C PRO A 52 10.20 -9.72 8.81
N ASP A 53 9.98 -11.00 9.10
CA ASP A 53 9.46 -11.96 8.13
C ASP A 53 7.99 -11.68 7.78
N ARG A 54 7.16 -11.34 8.78
CA ARG A 54 5.77 -10.90 8.53
C ARG A 54 5.75 -9.61 7.70
N LEU A 55 6.66 -8.69 7.99
CA LEU A 55 6.80 -7.45 7.22
C LEU A 55 7.20 -7.72 5.77
N ARG A 56 8.21 -8.55 5.53
CA ARG A 56 8.62 -8.97 4.17
C ARG A 56 7.47 -9.64 3.42
N ALA A 57 6.73 -10.52 4.08
CA ALA A 57 5.57 -11.18 3.47
C ALA A 57 4.47 -10.19 3.08
N ALA A 58 4.25 -9.14 3.89
CA ALA A 58 3.33 -8.05 3.56
C ALA A 58 3.79 -7.27 2.33
N PHE A 59 5.07 -6.91 2.25
CA PHE A 59 5.64 -6.23 1.08
C PHE A 59 5.54 -7.06 -0.20
N TYR A 60 5.76 -8.38 -0.10
CA TYR A 60 5.57 -9.29 -1.23
C TYR A 60 4.12 -9.29 -1.73
N ARG A 61 3.13 -9.44 -0.83
CA ARG A 61 1.70 -9.41 -1.20
C ARG A 61 1.26 -8.06 -1.75
N LEU A 62 1.85 -6.98 -1.27
CA LEU A 62 1.62 -5.62 -1.78
C LEU A 62 2.25 -5.40 -3.17
N ASP A 63 3.10 -6.32 -3.64
CA ASP A 63 3.97 -6.12 -4.80
C ASP A 63 4.83 -4.86 -4.65
N LEU A 64 5.41 -4.66 -3.46
CA LEU A 64 6.37 -3.62 -3.21
C LEU A 64 7.76 -4.12 -3.60
N GLY A 65 8.35 -3.50 -4.62
CA GLY A 65 9.59 -3.99 -5.24
C GLY A 65 10.78 -4.02 -4.27
N GLU A 66 11.54 -5.12 -4.30
CA GLU A 66 12.66 -5.38 -3.39
C GLU A 66 13.70 -4.26 -3.38
N VAL A 67 14.07 -3.74 -4.55
CA VAL A 67 15.02 -2.63 -4.67
C VAL A 67 14.59 -1.43 -3.82
N ARG A 68 13.31 -1.03 -3.91
CA ARG A 68 12.77 0.11 -3.14
C ARG A 68 12.73 -0.18 -1.64
N VAL A 69 12.47 -1.42 -1.25
CA VAL A 69 12.48 -1.85 0.15
C VAL A 69 13.90 -1.76 0.71
N VAL A 70 14.89 -2.26 -0.04
CA VAL A 70 16.31 -2.21 0.36
C VAL A 70 16.80 -0.77 0.45
N GLU A 71 16.48 0.08 -0.53
CA GLU A 71 16.81 1.51 -0.49
C GLU A 71 16.21 2.20 0.74
N ALA A 72 14.94 1.92 1.06
CA ALA A 72 14.29 2.50 2.24
C ALA A 72 14.87 2.00 3.56
N LEU A 73 15.28 0.73 3.64
CA LEU A 73 15.97 0.15 4.81
C LEU A 73 17.42 0.63 4.95
N GLY A 74 18.01 1.17 3.88
CA GLY A 74 19.37 1.69 3.87
C GLY A 74 19.50 3.14 4.37
N LEU A 75 18.42 3.74 4.88
CA LEU A 75 18.45 5.10 5.45
C LEU A 75 19.15 5.11 6.81
N ASP A 76 19.67 6.29 7.19
CA ASP A 76 20.56 6.45 8.34
C ASP A 76 19.95 6.04 9.69
N ASN A 77 18.62 6.08 9.81
CA ASN A 77 17.92 5.68 11.02
C ASN A 77 16.62 4.91 10.72
N ILE A 78 16.13 4.22 11.75
CA ILE A 78 14.94 3.36 11.67
C ILE A 78 13.65 4.16 11.48
N GLU A 79 13.59 5.40 11.97
CA GLU A 79 12.42 6.26 11.86
C GLU A 79 12.21 6.67 10.40
N ASP A 80 13.25 7.17 9.74
CA ASP A 80 13.25 7.52 8.32
C ASP A 80 12.95 6.30 7.44
N SER A 81 13.55 5.15 7.77
CA SER A 81 13.26 3.88 7.10
C SER A 81 11.78 3.51 7.20
N THR A 82 11.22 3.64 8.39
CA THR A 82 9.81 3.32 8.67
C THR A 82 8.88 4.26 7.92
N VAL A 83 9.11 5.56 7.99
CA VAL A 83 8.32 6.58 7.28
C VAL A 83 8.37 6.29 5.79
N LYS A 84 9.55 6.03 5.23
CA LYS A 84 9.70 5.76 3.80
C LYS A 84 8.97 4.48 3.36
N LEU A 85 9.09 3.41 4.13
CA LEU A 85 8.39 2.15 3.86
C LEU A 85 6.86 2.32 3.96
N ALA A 86 6.38 3.11 4.91
CA ALA A 86 4.96 3.44 5.05
C ALA A 86 4.45 4.21 3.83
N GLU A 87 5.15 5.25 3.39
CA GLU A 87 4.80 6.03 2.19
C GLU A 87 4.74 5.15 0.95
N LEU A 88 5.79 4.36 0.71
CA LEU A 88 5.87 3.44 -0.42
C LEU A 88 4.73 2.41 -0.40
N SER A 89 4.37 1.93 0.79
CA SER A 89 3.27 0.98 0.96
C SER A 89 1.92 1.60 0.60
N ILE A 90 1.68 2.84 1.06
CA ILE A 90 0.46 3.59 0.73
C ILE A 90 0.37 3.84 -0.77
N GLN A 91 1.44 4.35 -1.39
CA GLN A 91 1.48 4.61 -2.83
C GLN A 91 1.19 3.34 -3.64
N ARG A 92 1.76 2.21 -3.24
CA ARG A 92 1.53 0.95 -3.95
C ARG A 92 0.09 0.46 -3.79
N ALA A 93 -0.47 0.59 -2.59
CA ALA A 93 -1.88 0.25 -2.33
C ALA A 93 -2.83 1.16 -3.14
N GLU A 94 -2.57 2.46 -3.18
CA GLU A 94 -3.29 3.44 -4.02
C GLU A 94 -3.27 3.00 -5.50
N MET A 95 -2.10 2.67 -6.06
CA MET A 95 -1.99 2.19 -7.43
C MET A 95 -2.80 0.90 -7.69
N LYS A 96 -2.79 -0.05 -6.75
CA LYS A 96 -3.58 -1.29 -6.86
C LYS A 96 -5.07 -1.01 -6.88
N VAL A 97 -5.53 -0.10 -6.01
CA VAL A 97 -6.94 0.31 -5.94
C VAL A 97 -7.36 1.04 -7.21
N ILE A 98 -6.57 2.03 -7.67
CA ILE A 98 -6.81 2.74 -8.93
C ILE A 98 -6.93 1.75 -10.09
N THR A 99 -5.95 0.85 -10.24
CA THR A 99 -5.97 -0.20 -11.27
C THR A 99 -7.26 -1.00 -11.21
N ARG A 100 -7.64 -1.49 -10.03
CA ARG A 100 -8.87 -2.25 -9.88
C ARG A 100 -10.10 -1.44 -10.26
N LEU A 101 -10.25 -0.22 -9.77
CA LEU A 101 -11.41 0.63 -10.04
C LEU A 101 -11.50 0.99 -11.53
N THR A 102 -10.40 1.36 -12.17
CA THR A 102 -10.37 1.68 -13.61
C THR A 102 -10.70 0.47 -14.48
N PHE A 103 -10.17 -0.73 -14.19
CA PHE A 103 -10.38 -1.92 -15.03
C PHE A 103 -11.61 -2.75 -14.65
N SER A 104 -12.16 -2.63 -13.44
CA SER A 104 -13.42 -3.29 -13.05
C SER A 104 -14.63 -2.55 -13.62
N SER A 105 -14.49 -1.26 -13.94
CA SER A 105 -15.53 -0.41 -14.54
C SER A 105 -15.79 -0.68 -16.03
N GLY A 106 -15.29 -1.78 -16.59
CA GLY A 106 -15.66 -2.22 -17.95
C GLY A 106 -14.99 -1.48 -19.10
N ASN A 107 -14.12 -0.49 -18.85
CA ASN A 107 -13.26 0.12 -19.87
C ASN A 107 -12.11 -0.85 -20.23
N THR A 108 -12.47 -1.98 -20.82
CA THR A 108 -11.53 -2.88 -21.48
C THR A 108 -11.23 -2.23 -22.83
N PRO A 109 -9.99 -1.77 -23.13
CA PRO A 109 -9.65 -1.46 -24.50
C PRO A 109 -9.79 -2.77 -25.27
N ASN A 110 -10.76 -2.77 -26.17
CA ASN A 110 -11.16 -3.84 -27.07
C ASN A 110 -10.03 -4.85 -27.29
N ARG A 111 -10.08 -6.02 -26.63
CA ARG A 111 -9.27 -7.18 -27.00
C ARG A 111 -9.72 -7.54 -28.41
N LYS A 112 -9.04 -7.01 -29.43
CA LYS A 112 -9.09 -7.59 -30.77
C LYS A 112 -8.70 -9.06 -30.60
N LYS A 113 -9.69 -9.94 -30.75
CA LYS A 113 -9.46 -11.37 -30.95
C LYS A 113 -8.57 -11.44 -32.20
N ILE A 114 -7.33 -11.90 -32.01
CA ILE A 114 -6.46 -12.35 -33.09
C ILE A 114 -6.85 -13.79 -33.36
#